data_AF-A0A674KGU7-F1
#
_entry.id   AF-A0A674KGU7-F1
#
_cell.length_a   1.000
_cell.length_b   1.000
_cell.length_c   1.000
_cell.angle_alpha   90.00
_cell.angle_beta   90.00
_cell.angle_gamma   90.00
#
_symmetry.space_group_name_H-M   'P 1'
#
loop_
_entity.id
_entity.type
_entity.pdbx_description
1 polymer ?
#
loop_
_entity_poly.entity_id
_entity_poly.type
_entity_poly.pdbx_seq_one_letter_code
_entity_poly.pdbx_strand_id
1 'polypeptide(L)'
;MISRSLLQFCLMLLFSSEISCLDCNRLHVLQTRMNSDSLERLEKMGGNFPFQCLNERTAFKPRDILKIRLSQQENAKVAIKQILKELFHIFNNNLTQAAWDGTSIKEFQNGLHQQIEKLETCLSAEMEKEITYPGNETILLTSLKLKRYFQTVDDFLKEKQYSQCAWEIIRAEISRCFPILDILTKRLENEGTIYLFFLEKTQIILYE
;
A
#
# COMPACT_ATOMS: atom_id res chain seq x y z
N MET A 1 41.24 13.17 18.71
CA MET A 1 40.58 12.17 17.84
C MET A 1 39.06 12.06 18.07
N ILE A 2 38.55 12.23 19.29
CA ILE A 2 37.12 12.07 19.63
C ILE A 2 36.19 13.12 18.96
N SER A 3 36.66 14.36 18.77
CA SER A 3 35.87 15.44 18.11
C SER A 3 35.60 15.17 16.62
N ARG A 4 36.57 14.58 15.91
CA ARG A 4 36.46 14.31 14.47
C ARG A 4 35.54 13.11 14.19
N SER A 5 35.57 12.09 15.05
CA SER A 5 34.63 10.97 15.00
C SER A 5 33.20 11.41 15.34
N LEU A 6 33.01 12.27 16.35
CA LEU A 6 31.69 12.81 16.68
C LEU A 6 31.11 13.66 15.55
N LEU A 7 31.92 14.53 14.93
CA LEU A 7 31.52 15.31 13.76
C LEU A 7 31.05 14.41 12.61
N GLN A 8 31.79 13.32 12.36
CA GLN A 8 31.48 12.39 11.27
C GLN A 8 30.19 11.58 11.56
N PHE A 9 29.96 11.19 12.82
CA PHE A 9 28.69 10.62 13.25
C PHE A 9 27.52 11.61 13.11
N CYS A 10 27.69 12.87 13.52
CA CYS A 10 26.68 13.91 13.35
C CYS A 10 26.34 14.17 11.87
N LEU A 11 27.36 14.25 11.01
CA LEU A 11 27.15 14.41 9.56
C LEU A 11 26.40 13.22 8.97
N MET A 12 26.75 11.98 9.34
CA MET A 12 26.04 10.79 8.88
C MET A 12 24.57 10.78 9.30
N LEU A 13 24.26 11.22 10.53
CA LEU A 13 22.89 11.34 11.01
C LEU A 13 22.12 12.42 10.22
N LEU A 14 22.72 13.59 10.01
CA LEU A 14 22.10 14.69 9.25
C LEU A 14 21.80 14.27 7.80
N PHE A 15 22.77 13.68 7.11
CA PHE A 15 22.57 13.18 5.75
C PHE A 15 21.50 12.07 5.69
N SER A 16 21.46 11.18 6.68
CA SER A 16 20.43 10.13 6.73
C SER A 16 19.02 10.70 6.93
N SER A 17 18.87 11.78 7.72
CA SER A 17 17.59 12.45 7.92
C SER A 17 17.12 13.23 6.69
N GLU A 18 18.02 13.88 5.95
CA GLU A 18 17.71 14.60 4.72
C GLU A 18 17.22 13.66 3.61
N ILE A 19 17.89 12.51 3.44
CA ILE A 19 17.52 11.50 2.44
C ILE A 19 16.14 10.91 2.75
N SER A 20 15.86 10.57 4.02
CA SER A 20 14.55 10.05 4.45
C SER A 20 13.43 11.07 4.22
N CYS A 21 13.67 12.35 4.52
CA CYS A 21 12.70 13.42 4.31
C CYS A 21 12.41 13.67 2.82
N LEU A 22 13.44 13.64 1.96
CA LEU A 22 13.28 13.80 0.51
C LEU A 22 12.46 12.67 -0.11
N ASP A 23 12.68 11.42 0.35
CA ASP A 23 11.91 10.25 -0.08
C ASP A 23 10.41 10.41 0.28
N CYS A 24 10.11 10.94 1.47
CA CYS A 24 8.72 11.15 1.90
C CYS A 24 8.04 12.35 1.21
N ASN A 25 8.78 13.40 0.84
CA ASN A 25 8.25 14.51 0.03
C ASN A 25 7.80 14.05 -1.37
N ARG A 26 8.39 12.97 -1.87
CA ARG A 26 8.06 12.37 -3.18
C ARG A 26 7.22 11.10 -3.05
N LEU A 27 6.63 10.86 -1.88
CA LEU A 27 5.87 9.64 -1.60
C LEU A 27 4.75 9.41 -2.60
N HIS A 28 4.01 10.46 -3.01
CA HIS A 28 3.00 10.38 -4.07
C HIS A 28 3.56 9.73 -5.35
N VAL A 29 4.64 10.31 -5.90
CA VAL A 29 5.27 9.86 -7.15
C VAL A 29 5.77 8.43 -7.02
N LEU A 30 6.36 8.11 -5.87
CA LEU A 30 6.89 6.77 -5.60
C LEU A 30 5.75 5.73 -5.53
N GLN A 31 4.67 6.03 -4.81
CA GLN A 31 3.50 5.15 -4.69
C GLN A 31 2.81 4.95 -6.04
N THR A 32 2.68 6.00 -6.87
CA THR A 32 2.11 5.87 -8.23
C THR A 32 2.90 4.88 -9.08
N ARG A 33 4.24 4.99 -9.07
CA ARG A 33 5.09 4.04 -9.80
C ARG A 33 4.92 2.62 -9.24
N MET A 34 5.01 2.46 -7.92
CA MET A 34 4.90 1.13 -7.29
C MET A 34 3.52 0.48 -7.51
N ASN A 35 2.43 1.26 -7.55
CA ASN A 35 1.10 0.76 -7.91
C ASN A 35 1.09 0.22 -9.34
N SER A 36 1.63 0.99 -10.29
CA SER A 36 1.71 0.59 -11.70
C SER A 36 2.53 -0.69 -11.87
N ASP A 37 3.72 -0.73 -11.27
CA ASP A 37 4.63 -1.88 -11.36
C ASP A 37 4.00 -3.14 -10.74
N SER A 38 3.34 -2.99 -9.58
CA SER A 38 2.63 -4.08 -8.92
C SER A 38 1.45 -4.59 -9.75
N LEU A 39 0.64 -3.71 -10.33
CA LEU A 39 -0.47 -4.10 -11.20
C LEU A 39 0.03 -4.84 -12.44
N GLU A 40 1.07 -4.34 -13.11
CA GLU A 40 1.67 -4.99 -14.27
C GLU A 40 2.13 -6.42 -13.93
N ARG A 41 2.82 -6.60 -12.79
CA ARG A 41 3.26 -7.91 -12.32
C ARG A 41 2.09 -8.84 -12.03
N LEU A 42 1.01 -8.32 -11.41
CA LEU A 42 -0.22 -9.07 -11.14
C LEU A 42 -0.93 -9.54 -12.41
N GLU A 43 -0.98 -8.69 -13.43
CA GLU A 43 -1.60 -9.04 -14.71
C GLU A 43 -0.75 -10.08 -15.45
N LYS A 44 0.57 -9.91 -15.43
CA LYS A 44 1.52 -10.79 -16.11
C LYS A 44 1.61 -12.20 -15.49
N MET A 45 1.53 -12.33 -14.16
CA MET A 45 1.81 -13.62 -13.48
C MET A 45 0.87 -14.77 -13.86
N GLY A 46 -0.40 -14.46 -14.16
CA GLY A 46 -1.40 -15.47 -14.56
C GLY A 46 -1.83 -15.38 -16.02
N GLY A 47 -1.36 -14.38 -16.76
CA GLY A 47 -1.73 -14.17 -18.16
C GLY A 47 -3.25 -14.09 -18.37
N ASN A 48 -3.72 -14.76 -19.42
CA ASN A 48 -5.14 -14.78 -19.78
C ASN A 48 -5.96 -15.63 -18.80
N PHE A 49 -7.14 -15.14 -18.42
CA PHE A 49 -8.05 -15.86 -17.53
C PHE A 49 -8.49 -17.21 -18.15
N PRO A 50 -8.34 -18.35 -17.45
CA PRO A 50 -8.66 -19.64 -18.04
C PRO A 50 -10.17 -19.86 -18.22
N PHE A 51 -10.57 -20.32 -19.40
CA PHE A 51 -11.99 -20.51 -19.74
C PHE A 51 -12.70 -21.51 -18.82
N GLN A 52 -11.99 -22.56 -18.37
CA GLN A 52 -12.54 -23.56 -17.44
C GLN A 52 -12.95 -22.96 -16.08
N CYS A 53 -12.44 -21.78 -15.73
CA CYS A 53 -12.74 -21.12 -14.46
C CYS A 53 -13.96 -20.19 -14.53
N LEU A 54 -14.59 -20.04 -15.71
CA LEU A 54 -15.72 -19.10 -15.88
C LEU A 54 -16.94 -19.46 -15.03
N ASN A 55 -17.26 -20.75 -14.90
CA ASN A 55 -18.41 -21.19 -14.10
C ASN A 55 -18.21 -20.82 -12.62
N GLU A 56 -17.03 -21.07 -12.06
CA GLU A 56 -16.70 -20.71 -10.68
C GLU A 56 -16.68 -19.19 -10.48
N ARG A 57 -16.18 -18.45 -11.47
CA ARG A 57 -16.19 -16.97 -11.46
C ARG A 57 -17.60 -16.41 -11.35
N THR A 58 -18.59 -17.00 -12.04
CA THR A 58 -19.98 -16.54 -11.95
C THR A 58 -20.63 -16.85 -10.60
N ALA A 59 -20.18 -17.89 -9.90
CA ALA A 59 -20.65 -18.23 -8.57
C ALA A 59 -20.06 -17.31 -7.49
N PHE A 60 -18.82 -16.83 -7.71
CA PHE A 60 -18.19 -15.85 -6.83
C PHE A 60 -18.88 -14.50 -6.94
N LYS A 61 -19.41 -14.01 -5.81
CA LYS A 61 -20.04 -12.68 -5.70
C LYS A 61 -19.16 -11.78 -4.83
N PRO A 62 -18.12 -11.16 -5.40
CA PRO A 62 -17.25 -10.30 -4.62
C PRO A 62 -18.03 -9.13 -4.03
N ARG A 63 -17.61 -8.71 -2.83
CA ARG A 63 -17.96 -7.38 -2.35
C ARG A 63 -17.22 -6.40 -3.24
N ASP A 64 -17.92 -5.49 -3.90
CA ASP A 64 -17.26 -4.52 -4.77
C ASP A 64 -16.42 -3.53 -3.94
N ILE A 65 -15.09 -3.68 -3.97
CA ILE A 65 -14.17 -2.79 -3.25
C ILE A 65 -14.37 -1.33 -3.66
N LEU A 66 -14.80 -1.08 -4.90
CA LEU A 66 -15.08 0.27 -5.41
C LEU A 66 -16.27 0.93 -4.70
N LYS A 67 -17.16 0.15 -4.06
CA LYS A 67 -18.28 0.67 -3.27
C LYS A 67 -17.87 1.04 -1.84
N ILE A 68 -16.66 0.69 -1.41
CA ILE A 68 -16.13 1.14 -0.12
C ILE A 68 -15.84 2.63 -0.25
N ARG A 69 -16.76 3.46 0.27
CA ARG A 69 -16.56 4.91 0.34
C ARG A 69 -15.42 5.22 1.29
N LEU A 70 -14.26 5.53 0.73
CA LEU A 70 -13.10 6.07 1.46
C LEU A 70 -13.34 7.56 1.69
N SER A 71 -13.58 7.93 2.95
CA SER A 71 -13.87 9.32 3.34
C SER A 71 -12.72 10.23 2.93
N GLN A 72 -12.99 11.50 2.60
CA GLN A 72 -11.93 12.49 2.41
C GLN A 72 -11.17 12.80 3.71
N GLN A 73 -11.81 12.59 4.86
CA GLN A 73 -11.19 12.75 6.18
C GLN A 73 -10.30 11.57 6.58
N GLU A 74 -10.28 10.50 5.78
CA GLU A 74 -9.46 9.33 6.05
C GLU A 74 -8.01 9.60 5.66
N ASN A 75 -7.09 9.34 6.57
CA ASN A 75 -5.66 9.42 6.30
C ASN A 75 -5.32 8.44 5.16
N ALA A 76 -5.00 9.00 3.99
CA ALA A 76 -4.80 8.23 2.78
C ALA A 76 -3.61 7.27 2.91
N LYS A 77 -2.54 7.66 3.61
CA LYS A 77 -1.37 6.81 3.86
C LYS A 77 -1.75 5.58 4.69
N VAL A 78 -2.59 5.74 5.71
CA VAL A 78 -3.08 4.64 6.55
C VAL A 78 -3.93 3.66 5.73
N ALA A 79 -4.85 4.17 4.90
CA ALA A 79 -5.69 3.35 4.04
C ALA A 79 -4.88 2.57 2.99
N ILE A 80 -3.92 3.23 2.32
CA ILE A 80 -3.00 2.59 1.37
C ILE A 80 -2.23 1.47 2.09
N LYS A 81 -1.60 1.77 3.23
CA LYS A 81 -0.86 0.78 4.02
C LYS A 81 -1.73 -0.42 4.39
N GLN A 82 -2.97 -0.19 4.81
CA GLN A 82 -3.88 -1.27 5.16
C GLN A 82 -4.19 -2.16 3.95
N ILE A 83 -4.55 -1.58 2.80
CA ILE A 83 -4.81 -2.33 1.57
C ILE A 83 -3.59 -3.17 1.19
N LEU A 84 -2.40 -2.57 1.15
CA LEU A 84 -1.17 -3.28 0.77
C LEU A 84 -0.83 -4.43 1.72
N LYS A 85 -1.05 -4.26 3.04
CA LYS A 85 -0.86 -5.35 4.01
C LYS A 85 -1.80 -6.52 3.78
N GLU A 86 -3.06 -6.25 3.44
CA GLU A 86 -4.04 -7.29 3.10
C GLU A 86 -3.67 -8.00 1.80
N LEU A 87 -3.21 -7.26 0.78
CA LEU A 87 -2.66 -7.85 -0.45
C LEU A 87 -1.47 -8.76 -0.15
N PHE A 88 -0.49 -8.25 0.62
CA PHE A 88 0.70 -9.01 0.98
C PHE A 88 0.33 -10.29 1.75
N HIS A 89 -0.63 -10.22 2.67
CA HIS A 89 -1.14 -11.38 3.39
C HIS A 89 -1.74 -12.43 2.45
N ILE A 90 -2.65 -12.03 1.56
CA ILE A 90 -3.29 -12.93 0.59
C ILE A 90 -2.25 -13.63 -0.28
N PHE A 91 -1.32 -12.87 -0.86
CA PHE A 91 -0.31 -13.42 -1.76
C PHE A 91 0.79 -14.19 -1.04
N ASN A 92 0.82 -14.21 0.29
CA ASN A 92 1.74 -15.04 1.06
C ASN A 92 1.07 -16.32 1.61
N ASN A 93 -0.18 -16.59 1.23
CA ASN A 93 -0.86 -17.87 1.47
C ASN A 93 -0.33 -18.98 0.54
N ASN A 94 -0.99 -20.15 0.57
CA ASN A 94 -0.61 -21.31 -0.25
C ASN A 94 -0.88 -21.07 -1.76
N LEU A 95 0.17 -20.72 -2.49
CA LEU A 95 0.17 -20.53 -3.94
C LEU A 95 0.54 -21.79 -4.74
N THR A 96 0.66 -22.97 -4.11
CA THR A 96 1.17 -24.19 -4.78
C THR A 96 0.34 -24.61 -5.99
N GLN A 97 -0.98 -24.36 -5.95
CA GLN A 97 -1.88 -24.66 -7.07
C GLN A 97 -2.13 -23.45 -7.99
N ALA A 98 -1.60 -22.28 -7.66
CA ALA A 98 -1.61 -21.16 -8.60
C ALA A 98 -0.64 -21.52 -9.74
N ALA A 99 -1.15 -21.68 -10.96
CA ALA A 99 -0.35 -22.04 -12.13
C ALA A 99 0.42 -20.82 -12.68
N TRP A 100 1.01 -20.03 -11.79
CA TRP A 100 1.69 -18.78 -12.08
C TRP A 100 3.21 -18.94 -12.08
N ASP A 101 3.90 -18.05 -12.79
CA ASP A 101 5.35 -18.01 -12.77
C ASP A 101 5.88 -17.62 -11.38
N GLY A 102 6.69 -18.50 -10.77
CA GLY A 102 7.20 -18.30 -9.41
C GLY A 102 8.11 -17.08 -9.26
N THR A 103 8.77 -16.63 -10.34
CA THR A 103 9.56 -15.39 -10.32
C THR A 103 8.64 -14.18 -10.22
N SER A 104 7.59 -14.14 -11.04
CA SER A 104 6.59 -13.07 -11.05
C SER A 104 5.86 -12.95 -9.70
N ILE A 105 5.56 -14.08 -9.06
CA ILE A 105 5.01 -14.10 -7.69
C ILE A 105 5.96 -13.40 -6.70
N LYS A 106 7.24 -13.78 -6.69
CA LYS A 106 8.23 -13.20 -5.77
C LYS A 106 8.44 -11.71 -6.02
N GLU A 107 8.51 -11.31 -7.28
CA GLU A 107 8.65 -9.90 -7.64
C GLU A 107 7.45 -9.07 -7.17
N PHE A 108 6.23 -9.60 -7.31
CA PHE A 108 5.03 -8.94 -6.81
C PHE A 108 5.02 -8.84 -5.28
N GLN A 109 5.30 -9.94 -4.57
CA GLN A 109 5.40 -9.97 -3.11
C GLN A 109 6.46 -8.99 -2.59
N ASN A 110 7.64 -8.96 -3.22
CA ASN A 110 8.72 -8.05 -2.86
C ASN A 110 8.34 -6.59 -3.13
N GLY A 111 7.69 -6.31 -4.26
CA GLY A 111 7.17 -4.98 -4.58
C GLY A 111 6.19 -4.46 -3.53
N LEU A 112 5.21 -5.29 -3.13
CA LEU A 112 4.27 -4.97 -2.06
C LEU A 112 4.99 -4.73 -0.72
N HIS A 113 5.95 -5.58 -0.36
CA HIS A 113 6.71 -5.43 0.88
C HIS A 113 7.49 -4.10 0.91
N GLN A 114 8.24 -3.79 -0.14
CA GLN A 114 8.97 -2.53 -0.28
C GLN A 114 8.03 -1.32 -0.21
N GLN A 115 6.86 -1.41 -0.84
CA GLN A 115 5.86 -0.35 -0.81
C GLN A 115 5.34 -0.09 0.61
N ILE A 116 5.11 -1.15 1.40
CA ILE A 116 4.72 -1.08 2.81
C ILE A 116 5.83 -0.45 3.65
N GLU A 117 7.08 -0.91 3.53
CA GLU A 117 8.21 -0.39 4.31
C GLU A 117 8.43 1.12 4.08
N LYS A 118 8.30 1.58 2.82
CA LYS A 118 8.40 3.00 2.48
C LYS A 118 7.27 3.83 3.12
N LEU A 119 6.04 3.32 3.12
CA LEU A 119 4.93 3.98 3.81
C LEU A 119 5.15 4.02 5.32
N GLU A 120 5.64 2.95 5.92
CA GLU A 120 5.89 2.88 7.35
C GLU A 120 7.01 3.83 7.79
N THR A 121 8.07 3.96 6.99
CA THR A 121 9.15 4.92 7.23
C THR A 121 8.65 6.36 7.20
N CYS A 122 7.73 6.70 6.30
CA CYS A 122 7.15 8.04 6.24
C CYS A 122 6.06 8.27 7.29
N LEU A 123 5.35 7.23 7.73
CA LEU A 123 4.33 7.31 8.78
C LEU A 123 4.94 7.41 10.19
N SER A 124 6.06 6.72 10.46
CA SER A 124 6.74 6.80 11.76
C SER A 124 7.31 8.19 12.04
N ALA A 125 7.56 9.00 11.00
CA ALA A 125 7.89 10.42 11.13
C ALA A 125 6.69 11.31 11.50
N GLU A 126 5.45 10.85 11.29
CA GLU A 126 4.22 11.62 11.52
C GLU A 126 3.45 11.17 12.78
N MET A 127 3.55 9.88 13.16
CA MET A 127 2.79 9.27 14.26
C MET A 127 3.16 9.78 15.67
N GLU A 128 4.26 10.50 15.87
CA GLU A 128 4.53 11.20 17.13
C GLU A 128 3.51 12.33 17.44
N LYS A 129 2.68 12.75 16.46
CA LYS A 129 1.75 13.89 16.61
C LYS A 129 0.26 13.56 16.57
N GLU A 130 -0.15 12.37 16.10
CA GLU A 130 -1.58 12.11 15.76
C GLU A 130 -2.41 11.34 16.81
N ILE A 131 -1.86 10.97 17.97
CA ILE A 131 -2.59 10.14 18.96
C ILE A 131 -3.77 10.90 19.64
N THR A 132 -4.01 12.18 19.34
CA THR A 132 -4.95 13.02 20.10
C THR A 132 -5.98 13.78 19.24
N TYR A 133 -6.72 13.15 18.32
CA TYR A 133 -7.91 13.79 17.72
C TYR A 133 -9.11 12.84 17.49
N PRO A 134 -10.37 13.33 17.65
CA PRO A 134 -11.61 12.55 17.63
C PRO A 134 -12.12 12.19 16.21
N GLY A 135 -11.23 12.09 15.21
CA GLY A 135 -11.56 11.61 13.84
C GLY A 135 -11.62 10.09 13.68
N ASN A 136 -11.55 9.35 14.79
CA ASN A 136 -11.32 7.91 14.85
C ASN A 136 -12.47 7.07 14.26
N GLU A 137 -13.73 7.47 14.47
CA GLU A 137 -14.87 6.62 14.12
C GLU A 137 -14.99 6.33 12.62
N THR A 138 -14.78 7.33 11.75
CA THR A 138 -14.86 7.15 10.30
C THR A 138 -13.70 6.30 9.77
N ILE A 139 -12.48 6.50 10.30
CA ILE A 139 -11.29 5.71 9.96
C ILE A 139 -11.48 4.24 10.39
N LEU A 140 -11.99 4.01 11.61
CA LEU A 140 -12.33 2.67 12.09
C LEU A 140 -13.37 2.00 11.21
N LEU A 141 -14.41 2.72 10.79
CA LEU A 141 -15.45 2.19 9.92
C LEU A 141 -14.91 1.80 8.54
N THR A 142 -14.03 2.59 7.93
CA THR A 142 -13.39 2.18 6.67
C THR A 142 -12.48 0.99 6.89
N SER A 143 -11.64 1.00 7.93
CA SER A 143 -10.74 -0.11 8.25
C SER A 143 -11.51 -1.42 8.41
N LEU A 144 -12.66 -1.39 9.09
CA LEU A 144 -13.54 -2.55 9.23
C LEU A 144 -14.14 -3.01 7.91
N LYS A 145 -14.52 -2.09 7.00
CA LYS A 145 -15.04 -2.45 5.67
C LYS A 145 -13.97 -3.12 4.81
N LEU A 146 -12.75 -2.58 4.80
CA LEU A 146 -11.61 -3.17 4.10
C LEU A 146 -11.30 -4.57 4.64
N LYS A 147 -11.21 -4.73 5.98
CA LYS A 147 -11.03 -6.05 6.61
C LYS A 147 -12.10 -7.04 6.19
N ARG A 148 -13.38 -6.65 6.20
CA ARG A 148 -14.48 -7.54 5.76
C ARG A 148 -14.40 -7.92 4.29
N TYR A 149 -13.95 -7.00 3.44
CA TYR A 149 -13.72 -7.28 2.02
C TYR A 149 -12.64 -8.34 1.85
N PHE A 150 -11.46 -8.14 2.44
CA PHE A 150 -10.36 -9.09 2.32
C PHE A 150 -10.62 -10.42 3.04
N GLN A 151 -11.40 -10.41 4.14
CA GLN A 151 -11.89 -11.65 4.74
C GLN A 151 -12.75 -12.45 3.76
N THR A 152 -13.60 -11.80 2.97
CA THR A 152 -14.42 -12.49 1.96
C THR A 152 -13.54 -13.14 0.88
N VAL A 153 -12.41 -12.50 0.53
CA VAL A 153 -11.41 -13.05 -0.41
C VAL A 153 -10.72 -14.27 0.18
N ASP A 154 -10.24 -14.17 1.42
CA ASP A 154 -9.56 -15.26 2.12
C ASP A 154 -10.49 -16.46 2.36
N ASP A 155 -11.73 -16.21 2.77
CA ASP A 155 -12.75 -17.24 2.95
C ASP A 155 -13.03 -17.99 1.63
N PHE A 156 -13.10 -17.26 0.51
CA PHE A 156 -13.28 -17.87 -0.81
C PHE A 156 -12.10 -18.76 -1.20
N LEU A 157 -10.86 -18.31 -0.99
CA LEU A 157 -9.68 -19.13 -1.25
C LEU A 157 -9.71 -20.42 -0.42
N LYS A 158 -10.06 -20.33 0.86
CA LYS A 158 -10.18 -21.50 1.76
C LYS A 158 -11.30 -22.45 1.32
N GLU A 159 -12.48 -21.92 1.01
CA GLU A 159 -13.64 -22.70 0.55
C GLU A 159 -13.29 -23.51 -0.71
N LYS A 160 -12.55 -22.88 -1.64
CA LYS A 160 -12.10 -23.50 -2.90
C LYS A 160 -10.78 -24.25 -2.76
N GLN A 161 -10.29 -24.43 -1.53
CA GLN A 161 -9.05 -25.17 -1.23
C GLN A 161 -7.84 -24.66 -2.03
N TYR A 162 -7.78 -23.34 -2.25
CA TYR A 162 -6.72 -22.67 -3.00
C TYR A 162 -6.54 -23.21 -4.42
N SER A 163 -7.63 -23.65 -5.08
CA SER A 163 -7.58 -24.17 -6.44
C SER A 163 -7.00 -23.15 -7.44
N GLN A 164 -6.50 -23.64 -8.58
CA GLN A 164 -6.04 -22.77 -9.66
C GLN A 164 -7.12 -21.75 -10.08
N CYS A 165 -8.38 -22.18 -10.21
CA CYS A 165 -9.46 -21.28 -10.57
C CYS A 165 -9.76 -20.24 -9.50
N ALA A 166 -9.69 -20.61 -8.22
CA ALA A 166 -9.87 -19.67 -7.13
C ALA A 166 -8.80 -18.57 -7.18
N TRP A 167 -7.55 -18.95 -7.41
CA TRP A 167 -6.46 -17.99 -7.56
C TRP A 167 -6.65 -17.06 -8.75
N GLU A 168 -7.06 -17.56 -9.91
CA GLU A 168 -7.34 -16.72 -11.08
C GLU A 168 -8.49 -15.73 -10.83
N ILE A 169 -9.52 -16.15 -10.13
CA ILE A 169 -10.64 -15.30 -9.73
C ILE A 169 -10.17 -14.21 -8.76
N ILE A 170 -9.39 -14.57 -7.74
CA ILE A 170 -8.86 -13.60 -6.78
C ILE A 170 -7.85 -12.64 -7.42
N ARG A 171 -6.99 -13.10 -8.32
CA ARG A 171 -6.08 -12.24 -9.09
C ARG A 171 -6.85 -11.16 -9.85
N ALA A 172 -7.92 -11.56 -10.54
CA ALA A 172 -8.81 -10.63 -11.24
C ALA A 172 -9.52 -9.68 -10.27
N GLU A 173 -9.99 -10.15 -9.11
CA GLU A 173 -10.65 -9.28 -8.12
C GLU A 173 -9.67 -8.29 -7.49
N ILE A 174 -8.46 -8.72 -7.15
CA ILE A 174 -7.42 -7.90 -6.54
C ILE A 174 -6.90 -6.82 -7.48
N SER A 175 -6.93 -7.04 -8.80
CA SER A 175 -6.59 -5.99 -9.78
C SER A 175 -7.45 -4.73 -9.59
N ARG A 176 -8.68 -4.88 -9.08
CA ARG A 176 -9.62 -3.77 -8.81
C ARG A 176 -9.22 -2.92 -7.59
N CYS A 177 -8.28 -3.39 -6.77
CA CYS A 177 -7.72 -2.61 -5.67
C CYS A 177 -6.79 -1.49 -6.16
N PHE A 178 -6.12 -1.66 -7.31
CA PHE A 178 -5.13 -0.70 -7.80
C PHE A 178 -5.72 0.66 -8.19
N PRO A 179 -6.89 0.74 -8.86
CA PRO A 179 -7.58 2.02 -9.05
C PRO A 179 -7.89 2.74 -7.73
N ILE A 180 -8.20 2.00 -6.66
CA ILE A 180 -8.43 2.57 -5.33
C ILE A 180 -7.12 3.09 -4.73
N LEU A 181 -6.03 2.33 -4.85
CA LEU A 181 -4.70 2.76 -4.44
C LEU A 181 -4.29 4.03 -5.19
N ASP A 182 -4.58 4.17 -6.48
CA ASP A 182 -4.27 5.37 -7.26
C ASP A 182 -5.10 6.58 -6.81
N ILE A 183 -6.40 6.39 -6.53
CA ILE A 183 -7.26 7.45 -5.99
C ILE A 183 -6.72 7.94 -4.64
N LEU A 184 -6.34 7.03 -3.75
CA LEU A 184 -5.75 7.36 -2.47
C LEU A 184 -4.38 8.03 -2.63
N THR A 185 -3.55 7.52 -3.54
CA THR A 185 -2.21 8.04 -3.82
C THR A 185 -2.29 9.48 -4.28
N LYS A 186 -3.24 9.84 -5.17
CA LYS A 186 -3.49 11.23 -5.58
C LYS A 186 -3.83 12.17 -4.41
N ARG A 187 -4.38 11.67 -3.30
CA ARG A 187 -4.63 12.49 -2.11
C ARG A 187 -3.33 12.87 -1.40
N LEU A 188 -2.28 12.07 -1.52
CA LEU A 188 -0.95 12.34 -0.95
C LEU A 188 -0.26 13.54 -1.63
N GLU A 189 -0.56 13.81 -2.91
CA GLU A 189 -0.06 14.99 -3.63
C GLU A 189 -0.50 16.29 -2.93
N ASN A 190 -1.74 16.31 -2.48
CA ASN A 190 -2.35 17.48 -1.83
C ASN A 190 -1.80 17.71 -0.40
N GLU A 191 -1.33 16.65 0.28
CA GLU A 191 -0.71 16.74 1.60
C GLU A 191 0.75 17.24 1.53
N GLY A 192 1.53 16.78 0.53
CA GLY A 192 2.94 17.16 0.37
C GLY A 192 3.16 18.66 0.07
N THR A 193 2.18 19.30 -0.57
CA THR A 193 2.21 20.74 -0.85
C THR A 193 2.20 21.56 0.45
N ILE A 194 1.47 21.11 1.47
CA ILE A 194 1.35 21.82 2.76
C ILE A 194 2.66 21.75 3.57
N TYR A 195 3.36 20.60 3.54
CA TYR A 195 4.64 20.44 4.23
C TYR A 195 5.77 21.28 3.62
N LEU A 196 5.83 21.40 2.28
CA LEU A 196 6.76 22.30 1.60
C LEU A 196 6.54 23.76 1.99
N PHE A 197 5.28 24.21 2.05
CA PHE A 197 4.94 25.55 2.56
C PHE A 197 5.36 25.77 4.03
N PHE A 198 5.25 24.73 4.87
CA PHE A 198 5.66 24.82 6.28
C PHE A 198 7.19 24.86 6.42
N LEU A 199 7.91 24.06 5.63
CA LEU A 199 9.38 24.05 5.61
C LEU A 199 9.96 25.36 5.07
N GLU A 200 9.39 25.93 4.00
CA GLU A 200 9.80 27.26 3.51
C GLU A 200 9.61 28.33 4.59
N LYS A 201 8.50 28.28 5.34
CA LYS A 201 8.25 29.22 6.45
C LYS A 201 9.17 29.00 7.64
N THR A 202 9.51 27.77 8.02
CA THR A 202 10.45 27.53 9.13
C THR A 202 11.89 27.83 8.76
N GLN A 203 12.25 27.71 7.47
CA GLN A 203 13.56 28.16 6.98
C GLN A 203 13.68 29.69 7.03
N ILE A 204 12.59 30.43 6.76
CA ILE A 204 12.58 31.90 6.93
C ILE A 204 12.76 32.31 8.40
N ILE A 205 12.19 31.57 9.35
CA ILE A 205 12.27 31.90 10.80
C ILE A 205 13.68 31.60 11.39
N LEU A 206 14.48 30.74 10.77
CA LEU A 206 15.85 30.44 11.24
C LEU A 206 16.92 31.40 10.71
N TYR A 207 16.54 32.34 9.83
CA TYR A 207 17.43 33.34 9.24
C TYR A 207 17.08 34.80 9.64
N GLU A 208 16.22 34.99 10.65
CA GLU A 208 16.03 36.25 11.39
C GLU A 208 16.46 36.08 12.86
#